data_AF-A0A6N9SPW3-F1
#
_entry.id   AF-A0A6N9SPW3-F1
#
_cell.length_a   1.000
_cell.length_b   1.000
_cell.length_c   1.000
_cell.angle_alpha   90.00
_cell.angle_beta   90.00
_cell.angle_gamma   90.00
#
_symmetry.space_group_name_H-M   'P 1'
#
loop_
_entity.id
_entity.type
_entity.pdbx_description
1 polymer ?
#
loop_
_entity_poly.entity_id
_entity_poly.type
_entity_poly.pdbx_seq_one_letter_code
_entity_poly.pdbx_strand_id
1 'polypeptide(L)' 'QSERFDPEGKFIRRYVPELAHCPLRWIHAPWRMPEADRDHYPMNYWPPMVDHGQARIQTLARYGKVSTSTR' A
#
# COMPACT_ATOMS: atom_id res chain seq x y z
N GLN A 1 1.30 -5.78 5.59
CA GLN A 1 0.23 -6.77 5.85
C GLN A 1 0.08 -7.68 4.63
N SER A 2 -0.19 -7.14 3.44
CA SER A 2 -0.26 -7.89 2.17
C SER A 2 0.96 -8.79 1.90
N GLU A 3 2.17 -8.29 2.12
CA GLU A 3 3.42 -9.06 1.92
C GLU A 3 3.53 -10.35 2.75
N ARG A 4 2.88 -10.40 3.92
CA ARG A 4 2.89 -11.61 4.77
C ARG A 4 1.91 -12.68 4.30
N PHE A 5 0.82 -12.29 3.63
CA PHE A 5 -0.25 -13.20 3.21
C PHE A 5 -0.16 -13.59 1.74
N ASP A 6 0.49 -12.78 0.92
CA ASP A 6 0.67 -13.01 -0.51
C ASP A 6 2.07 -12.56 -0.95
N PRO A 7 3.14 -13.27 -0.53
CA PRO A 7 4.52 -12.86 -0.82
C PRO A 7 4.84 -12.85 -2.32
N GLU A 8 4.06 -13.54 -3.14
CA GLU A 8 4.17 -13.57 -4.60
C GLU A 8 3.26 -12.55 -5.31
N GLY A 9 2.44 -11.81 -4.56
CA GLY A 9 1.49 -10.84 -5.11
C GLY A 9 0.45 -11.45 -6.07
N LYS A 10 0.23 -12.77 -6.04
CA LYS A 10 -0.69 -13.50 -6.93
C LYS A 10 -2.13 -13.00 -6.80
N PHE A 11 -2.55 -12.68 -5.59
CA PHE A 11 -3.87 -12.11 -5.33
C PHE A 11 -3.99 -10.73 -5.97
N ILE A 12 -2.97 -9.88 -5.78
CA ILE A 12 -2.95 -8.52 -6.34
C ILE A 12 -2.99 -8.57 -7.87
N ARG A 13 -2.21 -9.45 -8.52
CA ARG A 13 -2.21 -9.61 -9.99
C ARG A 13 -3.55 -10.10 -10.53
N ARG A 14 -4.25 -10.95 -9.77
CA ARG A 14 -5.55 -11.50 -10.19
C ARG A 14 -6.65 -10.44 -10.16
N TYR A 15 -6.65 -9.56 -9.17
CA TYR A 15 -7.72 -8.57 -8.99
C TYR A 15 -7.39 -7.17 -9.53
N VAL A 16 -6.11 -6.86 -9.73
CA VAL A 16 -5.63 -5.59 -10.30
C VAL A 16 -4.74 -5.91 -11.52
N PRO A 17 -5.33 -6.11 -12.71
CA PRO A 17 -4.58 -6.50 -13.90
C PRO A 17 -3.57 -5.43 -14.33
N GLU A 18 -3.79 -4.17 -13.95
CA GLU A 18 -2.86 -3.05 -14.18
C GLU A 18 -1.50 -3.26 -13.51
N LEU A 19 -1.44 -4.08 -12.45
CA LEU A 19 -0.22 -4.42 -11.73
C LEU A 19 0.33 -5.81 -12.14
N ALA A 20 -0.23 -6.46 -13.17
CA ALA A 20 0.19 -7.80 -13.57
C ALA A 20 1.67 -7.88 -14.00
N HIS A 21 2.15 -6.83 -14.65
CA HIS A 21 3.55 -6.70 -15.09
C HIS A 21 4.47 -6.07 -14.01
N CYS A 22 3.91 -5.65 -12.87
CA CYS A 22 4.69 -5.05 -11.80
C CYS A 22 5.72 -6.05 -11.24
N PRO A 23 7.00 -5.67 -11.09
CA PRO A 23 8.00 -6.48 -10.44
C PRO A 23 7.57 -6.87 -9.02
N LEU A 24 7.91 -8.10 -8.60
CA LEU A 24 7.48 -8.62 -7.30
C LEU A 24 7.93 -7.71 -6.13
N ARG A 25 9.12 -7.11 -6.25
CA ARG A 25 9.66 -6.17 -5.25
C ARG A 25 8.77 -4.93 -5.02
N TRP A 26 7.94 -4.57 -6.01
CA TRP A 26 7.10 -3.37 -5.99
C TRP A 26 5.60 -3.67 -5.93
N ILE A 27 5.17 -4.93 -6.07
CA ILE A 27 3.74 -5.25 -6.19
C ILE A 27 2.90 -4.82 -4.98
N HIS A 28 3.49 -4.83 -3.78
CA HIS A 28 2.84 -4.40 -2.56
C HIS A 28 2.88 -2.89 -2.31
N ALA A 29 3.74 -2.17 -3.03
CA ALA A 29 3.91 -0.73 -2.92
C ALA A 29 4.37 -0.13 -4.26
N PRO A 30 3.56 -0.18 -5.33
CA PRO A 30 3.97 0.22 -6.69
C PRO A 30 4.35 1.69 -6.78
N TRP A 31 3.77 2.54 -5.92
CA TRP A 31 4.10 3.97 -5.83
C TRP A 31 5.52 4.25 -5.33
N ARG A 32 6.19 3.29 -4.67
CA ARG A 32 7.59 3.43 -4.22
C ARG A 32 8.60 3.06 -5.30
N MET A 33 8.12 2.58 -6.45
CA MET A 33 8.99 2.21 -7.58
C MET A 33 9.69 3.46 -8.15
N PRO A 34 11.03 3.43 -8.32
CA PRO A 34 11.80 4.50 -8.96
C PRO A 34 11.29 4.80 -10.37
N GLU A 35 11.48 6.03 -10.83
CA GLU A 35 11.08 6.44 -12.19
C GLU A 35 11.74 5.59 -13.27
N ALA A 36 13.03 5.25 -13.12
CA ALA A 36 13.74 4.37 -14.05
C ALA A 36 13.11 2.99 -14.24
N ASP A 37 12.51 2.42 -13.19
CA ASP A 37 11.75 1.17 -13.30
C ASP A 37 10.32 1.43 -13.83
N ARG A 38 9.75 2.61 -13.59
CA ARG A 38 8.40 2.99 -14.04
C ARG A 38 8.29 3.12 -15.55
N ASP A 39 9.36 3.55 -16.21
CA ASP A 39 9.44 3.57 -17.68
C ASP A 39 9.43 2.15 -18.27
N HIS A 40 10.02 1.18 -17.56
CA HIS A 40 10.03 -0.24 -17.96
C HIS A 40 8.72 -0.96 -17.65
N TYR A 41 8.03 -0.53 -16.59
CA TYR A 41 6.78 -1.12 -16.13
C TYR A 41 5.70 -0.03 -16.03
N PRO A 42 5.22 0.49 -17.18
CA PRO A 42 4.16 1.48 -17.19
C PRO A 42 2.90 0.87 -16.58
N MET A 43 2.47 1.43 -15.45
CA MET A 43 1.27 1.02 -14.74
C MET A 43 0.31 2.20 -14.71
N ASN A 44 -0.95 1.98 -15.06
CA ASN A 44 -2.00 2.99 -14.96
C ASN A 44 -2.54 3.14 -13.52
N TYR A 45 -1.67 2.97 -12.53
CA TYR A 45 -2.06 2.89 -11.13
C TYR A 45 -1.84 4.22 -10.42
N TRP A 46 -2.88 4.71 -9.74
CA TRP A 46 -2.81 5.97 -9.04
C TRP A 46 -1.97 5.90 -7.75
N PRO A 47 -1.32 7.01 -7.37
CA PRO A 47 -0.61 7.08 -6.10
C PRO A 47 -1.58 6.88 -4.93
N PRO A 48 -1.10 6.41 -3.77
CA PRO A 48 -1.93 6.21 -2.60
C PRO A 48 -2.60 7.52 -2.20
N MET A 49 -3.92 7.49 -2.03
CA MET A 49 -4.70 8.68 -1.62
C MET A 49 -4.33 9.16 -0.21
N VAL A 50 -3.83 8.26 0.65
CA VAL A 50 -3.54 8.54 2.05
C VAL A 50 -2.22 7.88 2.45
N ASP A 51 -1.38 8.62 3.18
CA ASP A 51 -0.24 8.04 3.87
C ASP A 51 -0.72 7.30 5.12
N HIS A 52 -0.54 5.97 5.13
CA HIS A 52 -0.99 5.11 6.23
C HIS A 52 -0.32 5.44 7.59
N GLY A 53 0.91 5.95 7.59
CA GLY A 53 1.59 6.38 8.81
C GLY A 53 0.94 7.62 9.41
N GLN A 54 0.71 8.63 8.58
CA GLN A 54 0.00 9.86 8.99
C GLN A 54 -1.44 9.59 9.40
N ALA A 55 -2.16 8.75 8.65
CA ALA A 55 -3.53 8.36 8.99
C ALA A 55 -3.62 7.68 10.35
N ARG A 56 -2.63 6.82 10.68
CA ARG A 56 -2.55 6.17 11.98
C ARG A 56 -2.34 7.19 13.10
N ILE A 57 -1.42 8.14 12.92
CA ILE A 57 -1.16 9.19 13.91
C ILE A 57 -2.41 10.04 14.15
N GLN A 58 -3.08 10.47 13.07
CA GLN A 58 -4.32 11.25 13.18
C GLN A 58 -5.45 10.46 13.86
N THR A 59 -5.59 9.18 13.54
CA THR A 59 -6.57 8.30 14.18
C THR A 59 -6.28 8.14 15.66
N LEU A 60 -5.02 7.90 16.03
CA LEU A 60 -4.60 7.80 17.44
C LEU A 60 -4.76 9.14 18.19
N ALA A 61 -4.50 10.27 17.55
CA ALA A 61 -4.71 11.59 18.16
C ALA A 61 -6.20 11.87 18.45
N ARG A 62 -7.10 11.38 17.58
CA ARG A 62 -8.55 11.54 17.74
C ARG A 62 -9.15 10.55 18.74
N TYR A 63 -8.73 9.28 18.71
CA TYR A 63 -9.31 8.20 19.52
C TYR A 63 -8.51 7.84 20.78
N GLY A 64 -7.25 8.27 20.91
CA GLY A 64 -6.46 8.07 22.12
C GLY A 64 -7.05 8.77 23.35
N LYS A 65 -7.96 9.73 23.15
CA LYS A 65 -8.76 10.35 24.22
C LYS A 65 -9.90 9.46 24.74
N VAL A 66 -10.23 8.37 24.06
CA VAL A 66 -11.37 7.48 24.39
C VAL A 66 -10.95 6.29 25.26
N SER A 67 -9.65 5.95 25.33
CA SER A 67 -9.17 4.81 26.12
C SER A 67 -8.79 5.14 27.57
N THR A 68 -8.96 6.39 28.04
CA THR A 68 -8.69 6.79 29.45
C THR A 68 -9.98 7.15 30.20
N SER A 69 -11.09 6.51 29.87
CA SER A 69 -12.31 6.58 30.68
C SER A 69 -13.13 5.32 30.49
N THR A 70 -12.63 4.18 30.99
CA THR A 70 -13.43 3.05 31.51
C THR A 70 -12.46 2.07 32.17
N ARG A 71 -12.08 2.35 33.42
CA ARG A 71 -12.09 1.44 34.57
C ARG A 71 -11.47 2.14 35.78
#